data_AF-A0A3M0XKF3-F1
#
_entry.id   AF-A0A3M0XKF3-F1
#
_cell.length_a   1.000
_cell.length_b   1.000
_cell.length_c   1.000
_cell.angle_alpha   90.00
_cell.angle_beta   90.00
_cell.angle_gamma   90.00
#
_symmetry.space_group_name_H-M   'P 1'
#
loop_
_entity.id
_entity.type
_entity.pdbx_description
1 polymer ?
#
loop_
_entity_poly.entity_id
_entity_poly.type
_entity_poly.pdbx_seq_one_letter_code
_entity_poly.pdbx_strand_id
1 'polypeptide(L)'
;MYQILFSKYPETEILFKNAKNQPAKLAEAIGAYAANIDNLENMKDAIERIAKNHVRAGVKPKHYPMVKYALLTAMVEVFGRDVFNDEVVSAWKEAFDFLADILQKREKELYELEGE
;
A
#
# COMPACT_ATOMS: atom_id res chain seq x y z
N MET A 1 2.42 -11.38 4.13
CA MET A 1 1.81 -10.51 3.10
C MET A 1 2.17 -10.95 1.69
N TYR A 2 3.42 -10.82 1.21
CA TYR A 2 3.76 -11.14 -0.19
C TYR A 2 3.41 -12.58 -0.62
N GLN A 3 3.63 -13.56 0.25
CA GLN A 3 3.20 -14.94 -0.01
C GLN A 3 1.69 -15.04 -0.26
N ILE A 4 0.87 -14.35 0.54
CA ILE A 4 -0.59 -14.30 0.36
C ILE A 4 -0.94 -13.56 -0.94
N LEU A 5 -0.29 -12.42 -1.21
CA LEU A 5 -0.52 -11.60 -2.39
C LEU A 5 -0.26 -12.40 -3.68
N PHE A 6 0.91 -13.03 -3.80
CA PHE A 6 1.28 -13.76 -5.01
C PHE A 6 0.56 -15.10 -5.15
N SER A 7 0.19 -15.74 -4.03
CA SER A 7 -0.63 -16.94 -4.07
C SER A 7 -2.05 -16.65 -4.55
N LYS A 8 -2.65 -15.52 -4.13
CA LYS A 8 -4.05 -15.18 -4.46
C LYS A 8 -4.20 -14.37 -5.74
N TYR A 9 -3.20 -13.54 -6.06
CA TYR A 9 -3.17 -12.63 -7.19
C TYR A 9 -1.80 -12.72 -7.91
N PRO A 10 -1.51 -13.86 -8.55
CA PRO A 10 -0.21 -14.10 -9.18
C PRO A 10 0.15 -13.06 -10.25
N GLU A 11 -0.85 -12.43 -10.88
CA GLU A 11 -0.67 -11.35 -11.84
C GLU A 11 0.03 -10.11 -11.25
N THR A 12 0.03 -9.97 -9.92
CA THR A 12 0.69 -8.84 -9.26
C THR A 12 2.20 -9.04 -9.11
N GLU A 13 2.71 -10.27 -9.22
CA GLU A 13 4.13 -10.59 -9.03
C GLU A 13 5.03 -9.82 -10.01
N ILE A 14 4.54 -9.58 -11.23
CA ILE A 14 5.24 -8.80 -12.26
C ILE A 14 5.59 -7.38 -11.79
N LEU A 15 4.74 -6.78 -10.96
CA LEU A 15 4.91 -5.42 -10.43
C LEU A 15 6.09 -5.34 -9.44
N PHE A 16 6.52 -6.48 -8.89
CA PHE A 16 7.56 -6.57 -7.89
C PHE A 16 8.91 -7.06 -8.44
N LYS A 17 9.03 -7.37 -9.75
CA LYS A 17 10.26 -7.95 -10.34
C LYS A 17 11.54 -7.16 -10.06
N ASN A 18 11.47 -5.83 -10.04
CA ASN A 18 12.63 -4.96 -9.80
C ASN A 18 12.70 -4.42 -8.37
N ALA A 19 11.85 -4.94 -7.49
CA ALA A 19 11.56 -4.31 -6.23
C ALA A 19 12.52 -4.84 -5.14
N LYS A 20 13.59 -4.07 -4.87
CA LYS A 20 14.59 -4.41 -3.84
C LYS A 20 14.14 -3.99 -2.44
N ASN A 21 14.32 -4.89 -1.46
CA ASN A 21 14.02 -4.70 -0.03
C ASN A 21 12.58 -4.24 0.26
N GLN A 22 11.62 -4.70 -0.54
CA GLN A 22 10.23 -4.28 -0.42
C GLN A 22 9.56 -4.58 0.93
N PRO A 23 9.80 -5.72 1.59
CA PRO A 23 9.24 -5.95 2.92
C PRO A 23 9.62 -4.87 3.94
N ALA A 24 10.89 -4.45 3.94
CA ALA A 24 11.37 -3.39 4.83
C ALA A 24 10.78 -2.02 4.46
N LYS A 25 10.76 -1.67 3.17
CA LYS A 25 10.19 -0.41 2.68
C LYS A 25 8.70 -0.29 2.94
N LEU A 26 7.96 -1.39 2.79
CA LEU A 26 6.53 -1.43 3.08
C LEU A 26 6.28 -1.26 4.58
N ALA A 27 7.03 -1.98 5.43
CA ALA A 27 6.92 -1.84 6.87
C ALA A 27 7.24 -0.41 7.33
N GLU A 28 8.29 0.21 6.75
CA GLU A 28 8.65 1.60 7.00
C GLU A 28 7.56 2.57 6.55
N ALA A 29 7.00 2.39 5.35
CA ALA A 29 5.93 3.24 4.84
C ALA A 29 4.65 3.14 5.69
N ILE A 30 4.27 1.92 6.09
CA ILE A 30 3.12 1.68 6.97
C ILE A 30 3.35 2.28 8.36
N GLY A 31 4.56 2.11 8.92
CA GLY A 31 4.92 2.69 10.22
C GLY A 31 4.94 4.22 10.19
N ALA A 32 5.52 4.81 9.15
CA ALA A 32 5.54 6.26 8.96
C ALA A 32 4.12 6.82 8.77
N TYR A 33 3.27 6.11 8.04
CA TYR A 33 1.86 6.47 7.87
C TYR A 33 1.09 6.42 9.19
N ALA A 34 1.21 5.33 9.93
CA ALA A 34 0.58 5.18 11.24
C ALA A 34 1.03 6.28 12.22
N ALA A 35 2.31 6.67 12.18
CA ALA A 35 2.86 7.73 13.03
C ALA A 35 2.46 9.16 12.61
N ASN A 36 1.96 9.37 11.39
CA ASN A 36 1.62 10.68 10.84
C ASN A 36 0.17 10.77 10.37
N ILE A 37 -0.71 9.85 10.77
CA ILE A 37 -2.09 9.79 10.27
C ILE A 37 -2.87 11.11 10.52
N ASP A 38 -2.55 11.81 11.60
CA ASP A 38 -3.13 13.12 11.96
C ASP A 38 -2.47 14.32 11.24
N ASN A 39 -1.31 14.11 10.60
CA ASN A 39 -0.58 15.16 9.89
C ASN A 39 0.14 14.61 8.64
N LEU A 40 -0.64 14.31 7.60
CA LEU A 40 -0.13 13.82 6.33
C LEU A 40 0.68 14.86 5.53
N GLU A 41 0.69 16.14 5.92
CA GLU A 41 1.54 17.12 5.26
C GLU A 41 3.02 16.78 5.38
N ASN A 42 3.42 16.17 6.50
CA ASN A 42 4.78 15.68 6.73
C ASN A 42 5.17 14.52 5.78
N MET A 43 4.19 13.90 5.12
CA MET A 43 4.39 12.77 4.23
C MET A 43 4.41 13.16 2.76
N LYS A 44 4.26 14.44 2.38
CA LYS A 44 4.19 14.89 0.98
C LYS A 44 5.32 14.32 0.11
N ASP A 45 6.57 14.42 0.57
CA ASP A 45 7.74 13.91 -0.17
C ASP A 45 7.77 12.38 -0.25
N ALA A 46 7.28 11.70 0.79
CA ALA A 46 7.18 10.24 0.81
C ALA A 46 6.10 9.77 -0.17
N ILE A 47 4.92 10.39 -0.13
CA ILE A 47 3.78 10.13 -1.03
C ILE A 47 4.22 10.34 -2.49
N GLU A 48 4.89 11.44 -2.79
CA GLU A 48 5.39 11.74 -4.14
C GLU A 48 6.37 10.65 -4.64
N ARG A 49 7.30 10.22 -3.78
CA ARG A 49 8.25 9.16 -4.10
C ARG A 49 7.56 7.80 -4.31
N ILE A 50 6.55 7.48 -3.49
CA ILE A 50 5.78 6.24 -3.61
C ILE A 50 5.00 6.24 -4.93
N ALA A 51 4.24 7.30 -5.20
CA ALA A 51 3.44 7.45 -6.42
C ALA A 51 4.29 7.30 -7.69
N LYS A 52 5.46 7.96 -7.75
CA LYS A 52 6.40 7.80 -8.88
C LYS A 52 6.89 6.37 -9.07
N ASN A 53 7.17 5.66 -7.97
CA ASN A 53 7.58 4.25 -8.05
C ASN A 53 6.42 3.35 -8.50
N HIS A 54 5.20 3.61 -8.03
CA HIS A 54 4.00 2.90 -8.44
C HIS A 54 3.73 3.06 -9.95
N VAL A 55 3.81 4.29 -10.46
CA VAL A 55 3.66 4.59 -11.89
C VAL A 55 4.67 3.81 -12.73
N ARG A 56 5.97 3.90 -12.38
CA ARG A 56 7.07 3.16 -13.03
C ARG A 56 6.90 1.64 -12.99
N ALA A 57 6.33 1.12 -11.91
CA ALA A 57 6.05 -0.31 -11.76
C ALA A 57 4.78 -0.76 -12.50
N GLY A 58 3.98 0.17 -13.01
CA GLY A 58 2.71 -0.12 -13.70
C GLY A 58 1.55 -0.41 -12.74
N VAL A 59 1.57 0.13 -11.52
CA VAL A 59 0.48 -0.02 -10.56
C VAL A 59 -0.79 0.67 -11.07
N LYS A 60 -1.95 0.03 -10.89
CA LYS A 60 -3.25 0.52 -11.34
C LYS A 60 -4.23 0.47 -10.17
N PRO A 61 -5.34 1.25 -10.20
CA PRO A 61 -6.37 1.24 -9.16
C PRO A 61 -6.83 -0.17 -8.75
N LYS A 62 -6.97 -1.08 -9.71
CA LYS A 62 -7.36 -2.49 -9.47
C LYS A 62 -6.40 -3.29 -8.55
N HIS A 63 -5.15 -2.87 -8.38
CA HIS A 63 -4.18 -3.57 -7.53
C HIS A 63 -4.34 -3.21 -6.04
N TYR A 64 -4.90 -2.05 -5.71
CA TYR A 64 -5.04 -1.60 -4.32
C TYR A 64 -5.87 -2.57 -3.46
N PRO A 65 -7.05 -3.04 -3.89
CA PRO A 65 -7.82 -4.02 -3.13
C PRO A 65 -7.07 -5.35 -2.90
N MET A 66 -6.23 -5.77 -3.85
CA MET A 66 -5.44 -7.01 -3.76
C MET A 66 -4.38 -6.90 -2.65
N VAL A 67 -3.65 -5.77 -2.64
CA VAL A 67 -2.65 -5.48 -1.60
C VAL A 67 -3.31 -5.30 -0.25
N LYS A 68 -4.45 -4.58 -0.19
CA LYS A 68 -5.24 -4.41 1.05
C LYS A 68 -5.61 -5.75 1.67
N TYR A 69 -6.15 -6.66 0.86
CA TYR A 69 -6.52 -8.00 1.33
C TYR A 69 -5.31 -8.74 1.90
N ALA A 70 -4.20 -8.78 1.15
CA ALA A 70 -3.02 -9.52 1.56
C ALA A 70 -2.38 -8.92 2.82
N LEU A 71 -2.40 -7.59 2.97
CA LEU A 71 -1.86 -6.89 4.11
C LEU A 71 -2.65 -7.17 5.38
N LEU A 72 -3.97 -6.96 5.34
CA LEU A 72 -4.83 -7.17 6.52
C LEU A 72 -4.86 -8.64 6.94
N THR A 73 -4.87 -9.57 5.98
CA THR A 73 -4.77 -11.01 6.27
C THR A 73 -3.46 -11.32 6.99
N ALA A 74 -2.34 -10.80 6.50
CA ALA A 74 -1.04 -11.00 7.13
C ALA A 74 -0.96 -10.38 8.54
N MET A 75 -1.56 -9.21 8.75
CA MET A 75 -1.60 -8.58 10.07
C MET A 75 -2.37 -9.44 11.08
N VAL A 76 -3.53 -9.99 10.68
CA VAL A 76 -4.30 -10.93 11.52
C VAL A 76 -3.50 -12.19 11.82
N GLU A 77 -2.80 -12.77 10.84
CA GLU A 77 -1.97 -13.97 11.04
C GLU A 77 -0.79 -13.73 11.99
N VAL A 78 -0.16 -12.54 11.93
CA VAL A 78 1.02 -12.22 12.73
C VAL A 78 0.67 -11.81 14.16
N PHE A 79 -0.34 -10.95 14.33
CA PHE A 79 -0.70 -10.40 15.65
C PHE A 79 -1.77 -11.23 16.37
N GLY A 80 -2.48 -12.11 15.65
CA GLY A 80 -3.62 -12.85 16.19
C GLY A 80 -4.86 -11.99 16.39
N ARG A 81 -6.02 -12.64 16.60
CA ARG A 81 -7.32 -11.96 16.74
C ARG A 81 -7.52 -11.27 18.08
N ASP A 82 -6.74 -11.63 19.09
CA ASP A 82 -6.79 -10.99 20.40
C ASP A 82 -6.23 -9.56 20.35
N VAL A 83 -5.25 -9.30 19.47
CA VAL A 83 -4.65 -7.98 19.26
C VAL A 83 -5.24 -7.29 18.03
N PHE A 84 -5.42 -8.01 16.93
CA PHE A 84 -5.95 -7.51 15.67
C PHE A 84 -7.42 -7.94 15.50
N ASN A 85 -8.25 -7.50 16.45
CA ASN A 85 -9.69 -7.77 16.50
C ASN A 85 -10.46 -7.03 15.38
N ASP A 86 -11.77 -7.25 15.27
CA ASP A 86 -12.56 -6.71 14.16
C ASP A 86 -12.62 -5.18 14.13
N GLU A 87 -12.58 -4.51 15.28
CA GLU A 87 -12.53 -3.05 15.38
C GLU A 87 -11.20 -2.52 14.83
N VAL A 88 -10.08 -3.11 15.27
CA VAL A 88 -8.73 -2.76 14.79
C VAL A 88 -8.61 -3.02 13.29
N VAL A 89 -9.13 -4.15 12.80
CA VAL A 89 -9.19 -4.46 11.37
C VAL A 89 -9.98 -3.39 10.61
N SER A 90 -11.11 -2.91 11.13
CA SER A 90 -11.91 -1.85 10.50
C SER A 90 -11.14 -0.54 10.43
N ALA A 91 -10.52 -0.11 11.53
CA ALA A 91 -9.72 1.11 11.55
C ALA A 91 -8.56 1.06 10.53
N TRP A 92 -7.86 -0.07 10.45
CA TRP A 92 -6.80 -0.25 9.45
C TRP A 92 -7.32 -0.31 8.00
N LYS A 93 -8.55 -0.81 7.77
CA LYS A 93 -9.18 -0.74 6.45
C LYS A 93 -9.41 0.69 6.01
N GLU A 94 -9.96 1.51 6.90
CA GLU A 94 -10.25 2.92 6.64
C GLU A 94 -8.97 3.73 6.42
N ALA A 95 -7.97 3.51 7.27
CA ALA A 95 -6.66 4.15 7.15
C ALA A 95 -5.97 3.77 5.81
N PHE A 96 -6.01 2.49 5.43
CA PHE A 96 -5.49 2.05 4.14
C PHE A 96 -6.22 2.74 2.98
N ASP A 97 -7.55 2.77 2.99
CA ASP A 97 -8.35 3.37 1.92
C ASP A 97 -8.06 4.86 1.77
N PHE A 98 -7.93 5.57 2.89
CA PHE A 98 -7.59 6.99 2.87
C PHE A 98 -6.23 7.25 2.20
N LEU A 99 -5.19 6.51 2.55
CA LEU A 99 -3.88 6.63 1.90
C LEU A 99 -3.94 6.19 0.43
N ALA A 100 -4.66 5.11 0.13
CA ALA A 100 -4.84 4.60 -1.22
C ALA A 100 -5.50 5.65 -2.12
N ASP A 101 -6.49 6.38 -1.64
CA ASP A 101 -7.14 7.45 -2.40
C ASP A 101 -6.18 8.60 -2.73
N ILE A 102 -5.33 8.98 -1.78
CA ILE A 102 -4.31 10.02 -1.99
C ILE A 102 -3.30 9.57 -3.06
N LEU A 103 -2.78 8.35 -2.94
CA LEU A 103 -1.82 7.81 -3.90
C LEU A 103 -2.44 7.63 -5.29
N GLN A 104 -3.65 7.08 -5.39
CA GLN A 104 -4.35 6.90 -6.66
C GLN A 104 -4.61 8.23 -7.38
N LYS A 105 -5.00 9.28 -6.65
CA LYS A 105 -5.15 10.63 -7.23
C LYS A 105 -3.83 11.12 -7.81
N ARG A 106 -2.75 11.00 -7.03
CA ARG A 106 -1.43 11.47 -7.47
C ARG A 106 -0.87 10.66 -8.65
N GLU A 107 -1.06 9.34 -8.63
CA GLU A 107 -0.65 8.44 -9.70
C GLU A 107 -1.41 8.71 -10.99
N LYS A 108 -2.70 9.05 -10.90
CA LYS A 108 -3.49 9.46 -12.06
C LYS A 108 -2.88 10.68 -12.74
N GLU A 109 -2.54 11.72 -11.99
CA GLU A 109 -1.88 12.92 -12.53
C GLU A 109 -0.53 12.58 -13.19
N LEU A 110 0.28 11.72 -12.54
CA LEU A 110 1.56 11.30 -13.09
C LEU A 110 1.41 10.48 -14.38
N TYR A 111 0.39 9.61 -14.47
CA TYR A 111 0.08 8.88 -15.70
C TYR A 111 -0.36 9.79 -16.84
N GLU A 112 -1.10 10.86 -16.55
CA GLU A 112 -1.49 11.87 -17.54
C GLU A 112 -0.26 12.62 -18.07
N LEU A 113 0.71 12.94 -17.21
CA LEU A 113 1.97 13.60 -17.59
C LEU A 113 2.93 12.73 -18.40
N GLU A 114 2.93 11.41 -18.19
CA GLU A 114 3.74 10.46 -18.98
C GLU A 114 3.08 10.08 -20.33
N GLY A 115 1.80 10.45 -20.52
CA GLY A 115 1.01 10.18 -21.71
C GLY A 115 1.02 11.29 -22.78
N GLU A 116 1.75 12.38 -22.54
CA GLU A 116 2.09 13.46 -23.51
C GLU A 116 3.53 13.30 -24.03
#